data_AF-A0A2H0WE99-F1
#
_entry.id   AF-A0A2H0WE99-F1
#
_cell.length_a   1.000
_cell.length_b   1.000
_cell.length_c   1.000
_cell.angle_alpha   90.00
_cell.angle_beta   90.00
_cell.angle_gamma   90.00
#
_symmetry.space_group_name_H-M   'P 1'
#
loop_
_entity.id
_entity.type
_entity.pdbx_description
1 polymer ?
#
loop_
_entity_poly.entity_id
_entity_poly.type
_entity_poly.pdbx_seq_one_letter_code
_entity_poly.pdbx_strand_id
1 'polypeptide(L)'
;MKLKVFLALMLGIGFFGFSAAADQGSFLQPQEAINLVLSEPLQYVGSFFPRDSESGKIPSCLYRNSKVTVLYDYCTKSESLALGLTIHSNDLSRGNIRMYAEGSGRPVSQLERPEYLRYFWKIIVRPNSKGYRADLSAKEYSDYYEVQSQDQTLGCFIAEVMNYQGTYLNCFNEFEKQLASWGPSANVFWQKPSGEWYQMQKVFRRLVEHRR
;
A
#
# COMPACT_ATOMS: atom_id res chain seq x y z
N MET A 1 -11.62 9.93 -76.31
CA MET A 1 -10.99 8.90 -75.47
C MET A 1 -10.25 9.59 -74.34
N LYS A 2 -10.40 9.14 -73.08
CA LYS A 2 -9.89 9.74 -71.80
C LYS A 2 -10.77 10.87 -71.24
N LEU A 3 -11.11 10.97 -69.95
CA LEU A 3 -10.87 10.16 -68.75
C LEU A 3 -11.96 10.60 -67.73
N LYS A 4 -12.68 9.66 -67.08
CA LYS A 4 -13.60 9.96 -65.98
C LYS A 4 -12.79 10.21 -64.70
N VAL A 5 -13.00 11.35 -64.04
CA VAL A 5 -12.46 11.63 -62.70
C VAL A 5 -13.58 11.39 -61.69
N PHE A 6 -13.42 10.36 -60.86
CA PHE A 6 -14.23 10.08 -59.70
C PHE A 6 -13.74 10.95 -58.54
N LEU A 7 -14.64 11.75 -57.97
CA LEU A 7 -14.40 12.51 -56.75
C LEU A 7 -14.78 11.62 -55.55
N ALA A 8 -13.79 11.18 -54.78
CA ALA A 8 -13.98 10.35 -53.60
C ALA A 8 -14.12 11.21 -52.34
N LEU A 9 -15.15 10.86 -51.58
CA LEU A 9 -15.53 11.29 -50.23
C LEU A 9 -14.35 11.32 -49.24
N MET A 10 -14.19 12.41 -48.49
CA MET A 10 -13.47 12.41 -47.20
C MET A 10 -14.46 12.74 -46.07
N LEU A 11 -14.90 11.70 -45.37
CA LEU A 11 -15.56 11.78 -44.07
C LEU A 11 -14.49 11.93 -42.99
N GLY A 12 -14.32 13.14 -42.48
CA GLY A 12 -13.49 13.40 -41.30
C GLY A 12 -14.23 12.97 -40.03
N ILE A 13 -13.90 11.78 -39.51
CA ILE A 13 -14.30 11.35 -38.17
C ILE A 13 -13.36 12.03 -37.18
N GLY A 14 -13.82 13.11 -36.56
CA GLY A 14 -13.14 13.75 -35.44
C GLY A 14 -13.20 12.86 -34.20
N PHE A 15 -12.11 12.15 -33.92
CA PHE A 15 -11.86 11.51 -32.64
C PHE A 15 -11.62 12.59 -31.57
N PHE A 16 -12.69 13.06 -30.91
CA PHE A 16 -12.55 13.78 -29.64
C PHE A 16 -12.28 12.76 -28.54
N GLY A 17 -11.00 12.44 -28.36
CA GLY A 17 -10.53 11.71 -27.19
C GLY A 17 -10.69 12.57 -25.95
N PHE A 18 -11.73 12.29 -25.16
CA PHE A 18 -11.81 12.75 -23.78
C PHE A 18 -10.78 11.98 -22.96
N SER A 19 -9.53 12.43 -22.94
CA SER A 19 -8.60 12.09 -21.88
C SER A 19 -9.00 12.89 -20.64
N ALA A 20 -9.97 12.38 -19.89
CA ALA A 20 -10.11 12.78 -18.50
C ALA A 20 -8.83 12.32 -17.80
N ALA A 21 -7.86 13.23 -17.67
CA ALA A 21 -6.78 13.06 -16.72
C ALA A 21 -7.45 13.01 -15.35
N ALA A 22 -7.74 11.78 -14.90
CA ALA A 22 -8.09 11.55 -13.52
C ALA A 22 -6.99 12.20 -12.70
N ASP A 23 -7.35 13.16 -11.85
CA ASP A 23 -6.46 13.77 -10.88
C ASP A 23 -5.91 12.63 -10.03
N GLN A 24 -4.73 12.11 -10.41
CA GLN A 24 -4.12 10.96 -9.76
C GLN A 24 -3.63 11.46 -8.41
N GLY A 25 -4.51 11.28 -7.43
CA GLY A 25 -4.31 11.69 -6.05
C GLY A 25 -2.91 11.42 -5.52
N SER A 26 -2.38 12.37 -4.75
CA SER A 26 -1.01 12.29 -4.24
C SER A 26 -0.79 11.06 -3.36
N PHE A 27 0.29 10.31 -3.61
CA PHE A 27 0.67 9.17 -2.80
C PHE A 27 0.97 9.56 -1.35
N LEU A 28 0.45 8.75 -0.42
CA LEU A 28 0.83 8.80 0.99
C LEU A 28 2.34 8.62 1.15
N GLN A 29 2.95 9.54 1.89
CA GLN A 29 4.34 9.40 2.32
C GLN A 29 4.43 8.43 3.52
N PRO A 30 5.52 7.66 3.69
CA PRO A 30 5.62 6.71 4.80
C PRO A 30 5.44 7.34 6.18
N GLN A 31 6.18 8.43 6.46
CA GLN A 31 6.08 9.13 7.73
C GLN A 31 4.67 9.68 7.99
N GLU A 32 4.05 10.19 6.94
CA GLU A 32 2.73 10.76 7.02
C GLU A 32 1.67 9.71 7.35
N ALA A 33 1.73 8.53 6.71
CA ALA A 33 0.82 7.44 7.03
C ALA A 33 0.96 6.97 8.48
N ILE A 34 2.19 6.90 9.00
CA ILE A 34 2.45 6.59 10.42
C ILE A 34 1.84 7.66 11.32
N ASN A 35 2.00 8.94 10.98
CA ASN A 35 1.43 10.04 11.75
C ASN A 35 -0.10 9.97 11.77
N LEU A 36 -0.75 9.63 10.64
CA LEU A 36 -2.20 9.43 10.60
C LEU A 36 -2.65 8.28 11.51
N VAL A 37 -1.92 7.17 11.53
CA VAL A 37 -2.19 6.03 12.44
C VAL A 37 -2.06 6.44 13.90
N LEU A 38 -1.02 7.20 14.25
CA LEU A 38 -0.73 7.59 15.63
C LEU A 38 -1.53 8.81 16.11
N SER A 39 -2.18 9.55 15.21
CA SER A 39 -2.91 10.77 15.54
C SER A 39 -4.16 10.55 16.40
N GLU A 40 -4.79 9.38 16.29
CA GLU A 40 -6.03 9.05 16.98
C GLU A 40 -6.07 7.56 17.36
N PRO A 41 -6.72 7.19 18.49
CA PRO A 41 -6.87 5.80 18.89
C PRO A 41 -7.57 4.95 17.82
N LEU A 42 -6.97 3.81 17.49
CA LEU A 42 -7.55 2.82 16.59
C LEU A 42 -8.58 1.94 17.31
N GLN A 43 -9.72 1.72 16.67
CA GLN A 43 -10.76 0.79 17.09
C GLN A 43 -10.70 -0.49 16.26
N TYR A 44 -10.93 -1.63 16.90
CA TYR A 44 -11.01 -2.92 16.22
C TYR A 44 -12.32 -3.04 15.43
N VAL A 45 -12.23 -3.35 14.14
CA VAL A 45 -13.39 -3.53 13.24
C VAL A 45 -13.71 -5.02 13.06
N GLY A 46 -12.69 -5.87 12.96
CA GLY A 46 -12.85 -7.31 12.78
C GLY A 46 -11.57 -7.97 12.29
N SER A 47 -11.63 -9.28 12.08
CA SER A 47 -10.51 -10.07 11.58
C SER A 47 -10.98 -11.00 10.47
N PHE A 48 -10.05 -11.35 9.59
CA PHE A 48 -10.28 -12.30 8.50
C PHE A 48 -8.97 -12.97 8.10
N PHE A 49 -9.06 -14.05 7.34
CA PHE A 49 -7.90 -14.72 6.76
C PHE A 49 -7.79 -14.30 5.30
N PRO A 50 -6.79 -13.47 4.93
CA PRO A 50 -6.59 -13.14 3.52
C PRO A 50 -6.22 -14.41 2.76
N ARG A 51 -6.90 -14.69 1.64
CA ARG A 51 -6.62 -15.88 0.81
C ARG A 51 -5.16 -15.92 0.32
N ASP A 52 -4.62 -14.76 -0.02
CA ASP A 52 -3.24 -14.59 -0.50
C ASP A 52 -2.27 -14.18 0.63
N SER A 53 -2.64 -14.40 1.89
CA SER A 53 -1.72 -14.14 3.00
C SER A 53 -0.53 -15.09 2.91
N GLU A 54 0.69 -14.54 2.87
CA GLU A 54 1.94 -15.31 2.96
C GLU A 54 1.98 -16.18 4.23
N SER A 55 1.19 -15.84 5.26
CA SER A 55 1.09 -16.62 6.49
C SER A 55 0.21 -17.87 6.36
N GLY A 56 -0.83 -17.84 5.51
CA GLY A 56 -1.88 -18.87 5.32
C GLY A 56 -2.64 -19.35 6.58
N LYS A 57 -2.18 -18.98 7.77
CA LYS A 57 -2.54 -19.57 9.07
C LYS A 57 -2.76 -18.53 10.15
N ILE A 58 -2.40 -17.27 9.91
CA ILE A 58 -2.53 -16.19 10.88
C ILE A 58 -3.49 -15.14 10.29
N PRO A 59 -4.58 -14.78 11.00
CA PRO A 59 -5.53 -13.81 10.49
C PRO A 59 -4.90 -12.42 10.43
N SER A 60 -5.46 -11.55 9.59
CA SER A 60 -5.22 -10.11 9.65
C SER A 60 -6.33 -9.45 10.48
N CYS A 61 -6.01 -8.34 11.13
CA CYS A 61 -6.97 -7.53 11.88
C CYS A 61 -7.16 -6.18 11.21
N LEU A 62 -8.41 -5.79 11.06
CA LEU A 62 -8.81 -4.49 10.55
C LEU A 62 -9.05 -3.55 11.74
N TYR A 63 -8.37 -2.41 11.70
CA TYR A 63 -8.50 -1.33 12.66
C TYR A 63 -8.88 -0.03 11.97
N ARG A 64 -9.53 0.89 12.69
CA ARG A 64 -10.00 2.15 12.12
C ARG A 64 -10.01 3.28 13.14
N ASN A 65 -9.70 4.49 12.67
CA ASN A 65 -10.03 5.75 13.34
C ASN A 65 -10.67 6.72 12.32
N SER A 66 -10.84 8.01 12.65
CA SER A 66 -11.49 8.95 11.73
C SER A 66 -10.64 9.26 10.48
N LYS A 67 -9.32 9.04 10.54
CA LYS A 67 -8.35 9.40 9.51
C LYS A 67 -7.92 8.23 8.63
N VAL A 68 -7.88 7.02 9.17
CA VAL A 68 -7.33 5.85 8.48
C VAL A 68 -8.10 4.56 8.77
N THR A 69 -8.03 3.65 7.80
CA THR A 69 -8.28 2.23 7.99
C THR A 69 -6.95 1.49 7.86
N VAL A 70 -6.63 0.61 8.81
CA VAL A 70 -5.37 -0.14 8.84
C VAL A 70 -5.64 -1.63 8.87
N LEU A 71 -5.10 -2.34 7.89
CA LEU A 71 -4.95 -3.79 7.96
C LEU A 71 -3.62 -4.11 8.64
N TYR A 72 -3.69 -4.81 9.77
CA TYR A 72 -2.53 -5.38 10.44
C TYR A 72 -2.45 -6.88 10.18
N ASP A 73 -1.47 -7.27 9.38
CA ASP A 73 -1.16 -8.66 9.08
C ASP A 73 -0.57 -9.36 10.32
N TYR A 74 -0.64 -10.69 10.35
CA TYR A 74 -0.11 -11.51 11.44
C TYR A 74 -0.73 -11.19 12.82
N CYS A 75 -2.04 -10.94 12.86
CA CYS A 75 -2.77 -10.55 14.06
C CYS A 75 -2.97 -11.71 15.05
N THR A 76 -1.91 -12.01 15.81
CA THR A 76 -1.87 -13.04 16.85
C THR A 76 -1.34 -12.50 18.19
N LYS A 77 -1.67 -13.18 19.30
CA LYS A 77 -1.19 -12.82 20.64
C LYS A 77 0.32 -12.99 20.78
N SER A 78 0.89 -14.01 20.13
CA SER A 78 2.34 -14.12 20.00
C SER A 78 2.80 -13.13 18.95
N GLU A 79 3.83 -12.35 19.22
CA GLU A 79 4.39 -11.49 18.19
C GLU A 79 5.05 -12.34 17.09
N SER A 80 4.76 -12.01 15.84
CA SER A 80 5.33 -12.67 14.66
C SER A 80 6.73 -12.13 14.37
N LEU A 81 7.53 -12.93 13.68
CA LEU A 81 8.80 -12.47 13.09
C LEU A 81 8.57 -11.61 11.84
N ALA A 82 7.32 -11.47 11.38
CA ALA A 82 6.91 -10.60 10.29
C ALA A 82 5.84 -9.60 10.75
N LEU A 83 5.86 -8.41 10.17
CA LEU A 83 4.90 -7.34 10.36
C LEU A 83 4.48 -6.83 8.97
N GLY A 84 3.18 -6.88 8.69
CA GLY A 84 2.58 -6.27 7.51
C GLY A 84 1.54 -5.25 7.94
N LEU A 85 1.63 -4.04 7.42
CA LEU A 85 0.66 -2.98 7.65
C LEU A 85 0.22 -2.42 6.30
N THR A 86 -1.08 -2.40 6.03
CA THR A 86 -1.65 -1.63 4.92
C THR A 86 -2.49 -0.51 5.50
N ILE A 87 -2.10 0.73 5.22
CA ILE A 87 -2.71 1.95 5.76
C ILE A 87 -3.40 2.67 4.61
N HIS A 88 -4.73 2.76 4.68
CA HIS A 88 -5.54 3.57 3.79
C HIS A 88 -5.85 4.91 4.45
N SER A 89 -5.67 6.01 3.70
CA SER A 89 -6.28 7.27 4.11
C SER A 89 -7.78 7.21 3.90
N ASN A 90 -8.54 7.72 4.86
CA ASN A 90 -9.98 7.96 4.68
C ASN A 90 -10.23 9.19 3.78
N ASP A 91 -9.21 10.01 3.52
CA ASP A 91 -9.20 10.92 2.37
C ASP A 91 -8.93 10.10 1.10
N LEU A 92 -10.00 9.87 0.33
CA LEU A 92 -9.97 8.99 -0.83
C LEU A 92 -9.03 9.49 -1.95
N SER A 93 -8.60 10.76 -1.90
CA SER A 93 -7.64 11.33 -2.84
C SER A 93 -6.18 10.92 -2.58
N ARG A 94 -5.88 10.11 -1.55
CA ARG A 94 -4.49 9.90 -1.10
C ARG A 94 -3.93 8.49 -1.25
N GLY A 95 -4.79 7.55 -1.63
CA GLY A 95 -4.41 6.16 -1.79
C GLY A 95 -4.07 5.45 -0.47
N ASN A 96 -3.23 4.43 -0.57
CA ASN A 96 -2.77 3.59 0.54
C ASN A 96 -1.29 3.28 0.44
N ILE A 97 -0.71 2.97 1.59
CA ILE A 97 0.67 2.51 1.71
C ILE A 97 0.71 1.18 2.44
N ARG A 98 1.45 0.22 1.91
CA ARG A 98 1.79 -1.03 2.55
C ARG A 98 3.25 -1.01 2.98
N MET A 99 3.48 -1.33 4.24
CA MET A 99 4.81 -1.54 4.82
C MET A 99 4.90 -2.98 5.29
N TYR A 100 5.96 -3.67 4.87
CA TYR A 100 6.21 -5.04 5.26
C TYR A 100 7.65 -5.17 5.77
N ALA A 101 7.83 -5.95 6.83
CA ALA A 101 9.09 -6.17 7.51
C ALA A 101 9.15 -7.60 8.05
N GLU A 102 10.27 -8.29 7.88
CA GLU A 102 10.55 -9.57 8.51
C GLU A 102 11.91 -9.56 9.21
N GLY A 103 11.98 -10.18 10.37
CA GLY A 103 13.12 -10.15 11.27
C GLY A 103 13.89 -11.46 11.33
N SER A 104 15.19 -11.38 11.64
CA SER A 104 16.00 -12.57 11.90
C SER A 104 15.83 -13.05 13.35
N GLY A 105 14.82 -13.90 13.60
CA GLY A 105 14.73 -14.70 14.84
C GLY A 105 14.33 -13.96 16.12
N ARG A 106 13.98 -12.67 16.05
CA ARG A 106 13.38 -11.90 17.16
C ARG A 106 12.11 -11.15 16.71
N PRO A 107 11.21 -10.79 17.64
CA PRO A 107 9.99 -10.08 17.31
C PRO A 107 10.25 -8.73 16.62
N VAL A 108 9.47 -8.40 15.60
CA VAL A 108 9.72 -7.26 14.69
C VAL A 108 9.74 -5.91 15.41
N SER A 109 8.93 -5.73 16.47
CA SER A 109 8.88 -4.49 17.26
C SER A 109 10.14 -4.19 18.07
N GLN A 110 11.06 -5.17 18.16
CA GLN A 110 12.33 -5.05 18.86
C GLN A 110 13.54 -4.88 17.93
N LEU A 111 13.31 -4.92 16.62
CA LEU A 111 14.37 -4.86 15.62
C LEU A 111 14.52 -3.46 15.07
N GLU A 112 15.77 -3.05 14.88
CA GLU A 112 16.13 -1.90 14.07
C GLU A 112 16.26 -2.29 12.59
N ARG A 113 16.23 -1.29 11.69
CA ARG A 113 16.30 -1.49 10.24
C ARG A 113 17.41 -2.46 9.75
N PRO A 114 18.66 -2.43 10.27
CA PRO A 114 19.71 -3.35 9.83
C PRO A 114 19.48 -4.81 10.20
N GLU A 115 18.58 -5.08 11.15
CA GLU A 115 18.31 -6.41 11.69
C GLU A 115 17.13 -7.12 10.99
N TYR A 116 16.43 -6.39 10.11
CA TYR A 116 15.44 -6.99 9.22
C TYR A 116 16.11 -7.83 8.14
N LEU A 117 15.47 -8.94 7.79
CA LEU A 117 15.87 -9.77 6.68
C LEU A 117 15.89 -8.93 5.41
N ARG A 118 17.04 -8.99 4.75
CA ARG A 118 17.22 -8.45 3.41
C ARG A 118 16.11 -9.00 2.51
N TYR A 119 15.50 -8.16 1.67
CA TYR A 119 14.38 -8.49 0.76
C TYR A 119 13.00 -8.63 1.40
N PHE A 120 12.90 -8.74 2.73
CA PHE A 120 11.62 -8.85 3.45
C PHE A 120 11.29 -7.60 4.27
N TRP A 121 12.00 -6.51 4.00
CA TRP A 121 11.55 -5.14 4.25
C TRP A 121 11.07 -4.59 2.89
N LYS A 122 9.89 -3.97 2.78
CA LYS A 122 9.41 -3.30 1.53
C LYS A 122 8.35 -2.26 1.86
N ILE A 123 8.31 -1.20 1.06
CA ILE A 123 7.26 -0.18 1.11
C ILE A 123 6.64 -0.08 -0.27
N ILE A 124 5.32 -0.15 -0.33
CA ILE A 124 4.53 -0.10 -1.56
C ILE A 124 3.48 0.98 -1.36
N VAL A 125 3.32 1.89 -2.30
CA VAL A 125 2.23 2.87 -2.31
C VAL A 125 1.38 2.65 -3.54
N ARG A 126 0.05 2.77 -3.39
CA ARG A 126 -0.92 2.55 -4.46
C ARG A 126 -2.04 3.57 -4.36
N PRO A 127 -2.71 3.91 -5.47
CA PRO A 127 -4.03 4.53 -5.35
C PRO A 127 -4.98 3.58 -4.62
N ASN A 128 -6.06 4.13 -4.07
CA ASN A 128 -7.16 3.30 -3.59
C ASN A 128 -7.86 2.73 -4.82
N SER A 129 -7.94 1.41 -4.92
CA SER A 129 -8.62 0.78 -6.06
C SER A 129 -10.12 1.05 -5.99
N LYS A 130 -10.80 0.89 -7.12
CA LYS A 130 -12.26 1.02 -7.18
C LYS A 130 -12.90 0.09 -6.16
N GLY A 131 -13.79 0.64 -5.32
CA GLY A 131 -14.50 -0.11 -4.28
C GLY A 131 -14.00 0.12 -2.86
N TYR A 132 -12.84 0.77 -2.67
CA TYR A 132 -12.45 1.19 -1.32
C TYR A 132 -13.45 2.21 -0.77
N ARG A 133 -13.89 2.00 0.46
CA ARG A 133 -14.65 2.97 1.27
C ARG A 133 -14.10 2.95 2.70
N ALA A 134 -14.11 4.10 3.36
CA ALA A 134 -13.60 4.22 4.73
C ALA A 134 -14.39 3.38 5.74
N ASP A 135 -15.63 3.00 5.44
CA ASP A 135 -16.57 2.34 6.34
C ASP A 135 -16.73 0.82 6.10
N LEU A 136 -15.97 0.21 5.18
CA LEU A 136 -16.08 -1.23 4.88
C LEU A 136 -16.04 -2.10 6.14
N SER A 137 -16.93 -3.07 6.27
CA SER A 137 -16.83 -4.12 7.28
C SER A 137 -15.58 -4.99 7.05
N ALA A 138 -15.18 -5.79 8.05
CA ALA A 138 -14.04 -6.70 7.90
C ALA A 138 -14.22 -7.69 6.74
N LYS A 139 -15.45 -8.15 6.50
CA LYS A 139 -15.74 -9.03 5.35
C LYS A 139 -15.60 -8.29 4.03
N GLU A 140 -16.23 -7.13 3.88
CA GLU A 140 -16.14 -6.35 2.63
C GLU A 140 -14.70 -5.90 2.35
N TYR A 141 -13.93 -5.57 3.41
CA TYR A 141 -12.53 -5.25 3.26
C TYR A 141 -11.70 -6.47 2.84
N SER A 142 -12.00 -7.68 3.34
CA SER A 142 -11.37 -8.92 2.85
C SER A 142 -11.57 -9.10 1.36
N ASP A 143 -12.82 -8.97 0.89
CA ASP A 143 -13.17 -9.09 -0.52
C ASP A 143 -12.45 -8.01 -1.37
N TYR A 144 -12.38 -6.77 -0.88
CA TYR A 144 -11.64 -5.67 -1.50
C TYR A 144 -10.13 -5.95 -1.58
N TYR A 145 -9.54 -6.41 -0.47
CA TYR A 145 -8.10 -6.66 -0.35
C TYR A 145 -7.65 -7.77 -1.29
N GLU A 146 -8.45 -8.82 -1.48
CA GLU A 146 -8.18 -9.89 -2.46
C GLU A 146 -8.08 -9.36 -3.89
N VAL A 147 -8.96 -8.43 -4.28
CA VAL A 147 -8.89 -7.81 -5.62
C VAL A 147 -7.63 -6.92 -5.72
N GLN A 148 -7.32 -6.17 -4.68
CA GLN A 148 -6.16 -5.27 -4.67
C GLN A 148 -4.82 -6.02 -4.62
N SER A 149 -4.74 -7.19 -3.98
CA SER A 149 -3.50 -7.99 -3.89
C SER A 149 -3.11 -8.59 -5.25
N GLN A 150 -4.10 -8.92 -6.07
CA GLN A 150 -3.91 -9.48 -7.41
C GLN A 150 -3.42 -8.44 -8.43
N ASP A 151 -3.74 -7.16 -8.22
CA ASP A 151 -3.23 -6.10 -9.08
C ASP A 151 -1.83 -5.65 -8.65
N GLN A 152 -0.83 -6.35 -9.19
CA GLN A 152 0.58 -6.03 -8.98
C GLN A 152 1.08 -4.89 -9.87
N THR A 153 0.24 -4.32 -10.74
CA THR A 153 0.66 -3.34 -11.75
C THR A 153 0.39 -1.89 -11.36
N LEU A 154 -0.02 -1.66 -10.10
CA LEU A 154 -0.36 -0.33 -9.60
C LEU A 154 0.67 0.20 -8.60
N GLY A 155 0.94 1.50 -8.74
CA GLY A 155 1.66 2.30 -7.76
C GLY A 155 3.17 2.27 -7.87
N CYS A 156 3.84 2.56 -6.75
CA CYS A 156 5.29 2.56 -6.62
C CYS A 156 5.74 1.68 -5.45
N PHE A 157 6.97 1.23 -5.49
CA PHE A 157 7.57 0.50 -4.39
C PHE A 157 9.06 0.78 -4.25
N ILE A 158 9.54 0.56 -3.03
CA ILE A 158 10.95 0.50 -2.69
C ILE A 158 11.21 -0.79 -1.91
N ALA A 159 12.21 -1.54 -2.37
CA ALA A 159 12.62 -2.81 -1.80
C ALA A 159 14.08 -3.11 -2.16
N GLU A 160 14.70 -4.10 -1.53
CA GLU A 160 15.88 -4.74 -2.11
C GLU A 160 15.41 -5.98 -2.90
N VAL A 161 16.09 -6.33 -4.00
CA VAL A 161 15.72 -7.48 -4.86
C VAL A 161 16.88 -8.47 -4.91
N MET A 162 16.57 -9.77 -4.81
CA MET A 162 17.55 -10.89 -4.66
C MET A 162 18.73 -10.88 -5.65
N ASN A 163 18.56 -10.36 -6.86
CA ASN A 163 19.57 -10.43 -7.92
C ASN A 163 20.31 -9.11 -8.18
N TYR A 164 20.07 -8.07 -7.37
CA TYR A 164 20.70 -6.77 -7.54
C TYR A 164 21.34 -6.30 -6.23
N GLN A 165 22.59 -5.83 -6.31
CA GLN A 165 23.19 -5.07 -5.22
C GLN A 165 22.57 -3.68 -5.19
N GLY A 166 21.65 -3.46 -4.26
CA GLY A 166 21.13 -2.12 -3.99
C GLY A 166 19.64 -2.08 -3.68
N THR A 167 19.21 -0.90 -3.28
CA THR A 167 17.80 -0.56 -3.12
C THR A 167 17.20 -0.28 -4.50
N TYR A 168 16.10 -0.96 -4.80
CA TYR A 168 15.33 -0.80 -6.02
C TYR A 168 14.09 0.05 -5.70
N LEU A 169 13.93 1.11 -6.46
CA LEU A 169 12.82 2.05 -6.37
C LEU A 169 12.18 2.11 -7.75
N ASN A 170 10.89 1.79 -7.84
CA ASN A 170 10.20 1.71 -9.13
C ASN A 170 8.73 2.10 -9.01
N CYS A 171 8.16 2.55 -10.13
CA CYS A 171 6.73 2.77 -10.30
C CYS A 171 6.27 2.10 -11.58
N PHE A 172 5.01 1.66 -11.60
CA PHE A 172 4.45 1.08 -12.81
C PHE A 172 3.86 2.17 -13.71
N ASN A 173 4.21 2.10 -15.00
CA ASN A 173 3.58 2.82 -16.13
C ASN A 173 3.16 4.27 -15.80
N GLU A 174 1.86 4.48 -15.55
CA GLU A 174 1.24 5.78 -15.36
C GLU A 174 1.71 6.53 -14.10
N PHE A 175 2.31 5.83 -13.14
CA PHE A 175 2.77 6.40 -11.87
C PHE A 175 4.24 6.84 -11.90
N GLU A 176 4.96 6.67 -13.01
CA GLU A 176 6.38 7.09 -13.13
C GLU A 176 6.61 8.56 -12.76
N LYS A 177 5.66 9.44 -13.08
CA LYS A 177 5.75 10.87 -12.73
C LYS A 177 5.71 11.11 -11.22
N GLN A 178 5.03 10.24 -10.47
CA GLN A 178 4.91 10.36 -9.01
C GLN A 178 6.17 9.86 -8.29
N LEU A 179 7.03 9.11 -9.00
CA LEU A 179 8.31 8.65 -8.48
C LEU A 179 9.20 9.79 -8.02
N ALA A 180 9.23 10.89 -8.78
CA ALA A 180 10.07 12.05 -8.46
C ALA A 180 9.69 12.69 -7.11
N SER A 181 8.39 12.69 -6.77
CA SER A 181 7.89 13.26 -5.50
C SER A 181 7.90 12.28 -4.34
N TRP A 182 7.59 11.00 -4.58
CA TRP A 182 7.46 9.99 -3.52
C TRP A 182 8.78 9.28 -3.22
N GLY A 183 9.55 8.99 -4.26
CA GLY A 183 10.79 8.21 -4.19
C GLY A 183 11.82 8.72 -3.20
N PRO A 184 12.18 10.02 -3.18
CA PRO A 184 13.17 10.54 -2.24
C PRO A 184 12.77 10.35 -0.77
N SER A 185 11.51 10.68 -0.42
CA SER A 185 10.99 10.51 0.94
C SER A 185 10.86 9.04 1.33
N ALA A 186 10.41 8.18 0.41
CA ALA A 186 10.35 6.75 0.62
C ALA A 186 11.75 6.15 0.84
N ASN A 187 12.75 6.59 0.09
CA ASN A 187 14.13 6.15 0.24
C ASN A 187 14.76 6.58 1.57
N VAL A 188 14.54 7.81 2.01
CA VAL A 188 15.02 8.26 3.32
C VAL A 188 14.43 7.39 4.44
N PHE A 189 13.10 7.18 4.42
CA PHE A 189 12.44 6.35 5.42
C PHE A 189 12.90 4.88 5.33
N TRP A 190 13.08 4.35 4.12
CA TRP A 190 13.59 3.00 3.88
C TRP A 190 14.96 2.75 4.51
N GLN A 191 15.88 3.72 4.38
CA GLN A 191 17.23 3.65 4.92
C GLN A 191 17.25 3.88 6.44
N LYS A 192 16.41 4.80 6.92
CA LYS A 192 16.34 5.19 8.32
C LYS A 192 14.89 5.42 8.75
N PRO A 193 14.18 4.36 9.17
CA PRO A 193 12.84 4.49 9.73
C PRO A 193 12.85 5.37 10.97
N SER A 194 11.78 6.13 11.18
CA SER A 194 11.67 7.05 12.31
C SER A 194 11.41 6.32 13.63
N GLY A 195 11.50 7.03 14.77
CA GLY A 195 11.11 6.47 16.06
C GLY A 195 9.64 6.05 16.11
N GLU A 196 8.78 6.80 15.41
CA GLU A 196 7.34 6.56 15.29
C GLU A 196 7.02 5.24 14.58
N TRP A 197 7.87 4.78 13.63
CA TRP A 197 7.73 3.46 13.03
C TRP A 197 7.75 2.36 14.10
N TYR A 198 8.75 2.38 14.97
CA TYR A 198 8.89 1.39 16.05
C TYR A 198 7.78 1.54 17.10
N GLN A 199 7.36 2.78 17.38
CA GLN A 199 6.24 3.03 18.29
C GLN A 199 4.91 2.49 17.74
N MET A 200 4.66 2.65 16.44
CA MET A 200 3.46 2.13 15.78
C MET A 200 3.38 0.61 15.90
N GLN A 201 4.49 -0.11 15.73
CA GLN A 201 4.53 -1.57 15.93
C GLN A 201 4.10 -1.96 17.35
N LYS A 202 4.61 -1.26 18.37
CA LYS A 202 4.24 -1.47 19.78
C LYS A 202 2.76 -1.15 20.04
N VAL A 203 2.19 -0.16 19.35
CA VAL A 203 0.74 0.13 19.42
C VAL A 203 -0.06 -1.06 18.89
N PHE A 204 0.27 -1.60 17.72
CA PHE A 204 -0.45 -2.76 17.17
C PHE A 204 -0.31 -4.01 18.04
N ARG A 205 0.86 -4.26 18.63
CA ARG A 205 1.07 -5.33 19.62
C ARG A 205 0.08 -5.23 20.78
N ARG A 206 -0.04 -4.03 21.38
CA ARG A 206 -1.00 -3.76 22.46
C ARG A 206 -2.45 -3.92 22.01
N LEU A 207 -2.80 -3.45 20.82
CA LEU A 207 -4.16 -3.60 20.27
C LEU A 207 -4.55 -5.08 20.14
N VAL A 208 -3.63 -5.95 19.69
CA VAL A 208 -3.91 -7.38 19.58
C VAL A 208 -4.02 -8.07 20.95
N GLU A 209 -3.24 -7.65 21.94
CA GLU A 209 -3.33 -8.17 23.32
C GLU A 209 -4.66 -7.85 24.00
N HIS A 210 -5.22 -6.67 23.71
CA HIS A 210 -6.43 -6.15 24.35
C HIS A 210 -7.70 -6.37 23.51
N ARG A 211 -7.60 -7.09 22.39
CA ARG A 211 -8.76 -7.46 21.58
C ARG A 211 -9.69 -8.36 22.40
N ARG A 212 -10.84 -7.81 22.81
CA ARG A 212 -11.94 -8.56 23.43
C ARG A 212 -12.74 -9.33 22.39
#